data_AF-A0A849Q5Y6-F1
#
_entry.id   AF-A0A849Q5Y6-F1
#
_cell.length_a   1.000
_cell.length_b   1.000
_cell.length_c   1.000
_cell.angle_alpha   90.00
_cell.angle_beta   90.00
_cell.angle_gamma   90.00
#
_symmetry.space_group_name_H-M   'P 1'
#
loop_
_entity.id
_entity.type
_entity.pdbx_description
1 polymer ?
#
loop_
_entity_poly.entity_id
_entity_poly.type
_entity_poly.pdbx_seq_one_letter_code
_entity_poly.pdbx_strand_id
1 'polypeptide(L)' 'MRSAVLLAGGRSSRMGAEKALIPFRGRPLVLWSMSVLDKVAQELI' A
#
# COMPACT_ATOMS: atom_id res chain seq x y z
N MET A 1 9.34 -3.07 -19.46
CA MET A 1 8.68 -2.23 -18.43
C MET A 1 8.47 -3.11 -17.21
N ARG A 2 8.81 -2.64 -15.99
CA ARG A 2 8.55 -3.39 -14.76
C ARG A 2 7.38 -2.72 -14.04
N SER A 3 6.33 -3.48 -13.81
CA SER A 3 5.15 -3.00 -13.09
C SER A 3 5.10 -3.66 -11.71
N ALA A 4 4.65 -2.90 -10.71
CA ALA A 4 4.38 -3.41 -9.38
C ALA A 4 2.87 -3.32 -9.10
N VAL A 5 2.33 -4.37 -8.49
CA VAL A 5 0.92 -4.40 -8.05
C VAL A 5 0.90 -4.43 -6.52
N LEU A 6 0.32 -3.41 -5.90
CA LEU A 6 0.19 -3.31 -4.45
C LEU A 6 -1.19 -3.78 -4.01
N LEU A 7 -1.24 -4.97 -3.41
CA LEU A 7 -2.49 -5.51 -2.86
C LEU A 7 -2.90 -4.74 -1.60
N ALA A 8 -3.74 -3.73 -1.77
CA ALA A 8 -4.25 -2.87 -0.70
C ALA A 8 -5.67 -3.24 -0.23
N GLY A 9 -6.31 -4.21 -0.88
CA GLY A 9 -7.68 -4.65 -0.57
C GLY A 9 -7.78 -5.87 0.34
N GLY A 10 -8.96 -6.09 0.90
CA GLY A 10 -9.31 -7.25 1.72
C GLY A 10 -10.64 -7.05 2.43
N ARG A 11 -11.15 -8.06 3.15
CA ARG A 11 -12.45 -7.97 3.86
C ARG A 11 -12.42 -7.17 5.16
N SER A 12 -11.27 -6.60 5.53
CA SER A 12 -11.09 -5.86 6.79
C SER A 12 -11.57 -6.60 8.07
N SER A 13 -11.64 -7.94 8.07
CA SER A 13 -12.39 -8.72 9.07
C SER A 13 -11.71 -8.91 10.43
N ARG A 14 -10.37 -8.73 10.52
CA ARG A 14 -9.62 -8.84 11.78
C ARG A 14 -9.36 -7.48 12.43
N MET A 15 -9.01 -6.48 11.62
CA MET A 15 -8.71 -5.13 12.11
C MET A 15 -9.96 -4.23 12.15
N GLY A 16 -11.05 -4.60 11.46
CA GLY A 16 -12.29 -3.83 11.43
C GLY A 16 -12.21 -2.51 10.66
N ALA A 17 -11.11 -2.26 9.95
CA ALA A 17 -10.86 -1.02 9.22
C ALA A 17 -10.01 -1.28 7.97
N GLU A 18 -10.10 -0.35 7.01
CA GLU A 18 -9.31 -0.34 5.78
C GLU A 18 -7.81 -0.23 6.10
N LYS A 19 -7.15 -1.39 6.27
CA LYS A 19 -5.76 -1.50 6.78
C LYS A 19 -4.77 -0.63 6.00
N ALA A 20 -4.95 -0.56 4.68
CA ALA A 20 -4.12 0.24 3.78
C ALA A 20 -4.14 1.74 4.18
N LEU A 21 -5.23 2.24 4.74
CA LEU A 21 -5.44 3.64 5.08
C LEU A 21 -5.12 3.97 6.55
N ILE A 22 -4.85 2.96 7.39
CA ILE A 22 -4.51 3.20 8.80
C ILE A 22 -3.27 4.10 8.88
N PRO A 23 -3.32 5.20 9.67
CA PRO A 23 -2.15 6.05 9.86
C PRO A 23 -1.03 5.31 10.58
N PHE A 24 0.17 5.34 10.00
CA PHE A 24 1.41 4.92 10.64
C PHE A 24 2.44 6.02 10.48
N ARG A 25 2.88 6.58 11.62
CA ARG A 25 3.78 7.74 11.69
C ARG A 25 3.25 8.94 10.87
N GLY A 26 1.97 9.24 11.03
CA GLY A 26 1.32 10.39 10.37
C GLY A 26 0.98 10.19 8.88
N ARG A 27 1.20 8.99 8.33
CA ARG A 27 1.00 8.69 6.90
C ARG A 27 0.20 7.38 6.74
N PRO A 28 -0.72 7.28 5.75
CA PRO A 28 -1.39 6.01 5.46
C PRO A 28 -0.40 4.86 5.22
N LEU A 29 -0.67 3.69 5.80
CA LEU A 29 0.21 2.51 5.72
C LEU A 29 0.60 2.15 4.29
N VAL A 30 -0.33 2.21 3.34
CA VAL A 30 -0.13 1.88 1.93
C VAL A 30 1.00 2.68 1.29
N LEU A 31 1.12 3.96 1.66
CA LEU A 31 2.13 4.82 1.09
C LEU A 31 3.54 4.29 1.37
N TRP A 32 3.80 3.69 2.55
CA TRP A 32 5.14 3.19 2.90
C TRP A 32 5.62 2.13 1.91
N SER A 33 4.74 1.21 1.50
CA SER A 33 5.04 0.24 0.46
C SER A 33 5.21 0.90 -0.91
N MET A 34 4.35 1.86 -1.26
CA MET A 34 4.46 2.61 -2.52
C MET A 34 5.82 3.29 -2.67
N SER A 35 6.36 3.94 -1.62
CA SER A 35 7.68 4.59 -1.69
C SER A 35 8.86 3.63 -1.89
N VAL A 36 8.70 2.35 -1.57
CA VAL A 36 9.73 1.35 -1.87
C VAL A 36 9.60 0.90 -3.32
N LEU A 37 8.37 0.66 -3.79
CA LEU A 37 8.09 0.21 -5.15
C LEU A 37 8.42 1.26 -6.20
N ASP A 38 8.19 2.54 -5.90
CA ASP A 38 8.52 3.70 -6.75
C ASP A 38 10.01 3.76 -7.14
N LYS A 39 10.89 3.14 -6.35
CA LYS A 39 12.34 3.09 -6.64
C LYS A 39 12.72 2.03 -7.67
N VAL A 40 11.84 1.06 -7.95
CA VAL A 40 12.17 -0.15 -8.71
C VAL A 40 11.21 -0.45 -9.85
N ALA A 41 9.98 0.05 -9.79
CA ALA A 41 8.95 -0.11 -10.80
C ALA A 41 8.79 1.17 -11.63
N GLN A 42 8.52 1.01 -12.92
CA GLN A 42 8.17 2.13 -13.80
C GLN A 42 6.66 2.40 -13.84
N GLU A 43 5.86 1.45 -13.38
CA GLU A 43 4.41 1.54 -13.27
C GLU A 43 3.99 0.92 -11.93
N LEU A 44 3.09 1.59 -11.22
CA LEU A 44 2.53 1.13 -9.95
C LEU A 44 1.01 1.09 -10.06
N ILE A 45 0.44 -0.08 -9.75
CA ILE A 45 -0.98 -0.39 -9.79
C ILE A 45 -1.46 -0.78 -8.39
#